data_AF-A0A179URJ6-F1
#
_entry.id   AF-A0A179URJ6-F1
#
_cell.length_a   1.000
_cell.length_b   1.000
_cell.length_c   1.000
_cell.angle_alpha   90.00
_cell.angle_beta   90.00
_cell.angle_gamma   90.00
#
_symmetry.space_group_name_H-M   'P 1'
#
loop_
_entity.id
_entity.type
_entity.pdbx_description
1 polymer ?
#
loop_
_entity_poly.entity_id
_entity_poly.type
_entity_poly.pdbx_seq_one_letter_code
_entity_poly.pdbx_strand_id
1 'polypeptide(L)'
;MPDDTRSMELDDEWQPDVVVGVDFGLTGTGVSYSYAPEWPAPKTLQHWPGKMIHELANKVPTQLEYDKSNVLKSWGFQCSNEGSEADIKEYFKLFLSPDYKDPQPGSPTRKDALKWFRDYTRCVNEHIISHFAGTIPDFPSLRVEFVYSIPTTWRDPRVRAELQQYIYLDSKNHKATIGLTEAEAAAVYACKQHYQKGDVILVCDAGGGTTDVNVLKILSSKGEPSKLEPLSHVEGQPIGSVFIDFSAHQLIFQRLENVRDHLPASPKDIAWEMMSGGFERFKCSFGTNTNWTTSSLRLKVPFLTGMNFPEAEVYNGQIAITSDEIKQLFDVKIEEMYALIEDQLGRVQKKHPEEKISYLVLSGGFGSSPYVKRRLLERYESENASCSSGAMKVLIAEEPQLAVVEGLVMNRIQHLHRGVIPFGSRCSPVSYGILCDKAYKPRIHLGQPVRYDARDKKIYAVDQIDWIIIQGGATPPTGISKRFNKKVDPKRIQEPWKVEIVMSTLAPERLPQNMADDGAERLCEISIFTDDVGKKQKNHRWYHYRPSYYFVKLEIRAVIGSANLQFQLWDTNGCRIRTSGHDPIAVKWEPVKVDVGGGNIQNGNIAKKNDGTPLELE
;
A
#
# COMPACT_ATOMS: atom_id res chain seq x y z
N MET A 1 17.73 23.93 28.85
CA MET A 1 17.05 23.17 27.78
C MET A 1 17.17 21.71 28.18
N PRO A 2 16.13 21.05 28.70
CA PRO A 2 16.24 19.65 29.07
C PRO A 2 16.24 18.80 27.80
N ASP A 3 17.17 17.87 27.77
CA ASP A 3 17.45 16.87 26.75
C ASP A 3 16.22 15.95 26.57
N ASP A 4 15.59 16.00 25.40
CA ASP A 4 14.35 15.29 25.06
C ASP A 4 14.64 13.90 24.44
N THR A 5 15.70 13.25 24.92
CA THR A 5 16.08 11.87 24.59
C THR A 5 15.41 10.88 25.53
N ARG A 6 14.08 10.95 25.69
CA ARG A 6 13.31 9.80 26.20
C ARG A 6 13.14 8.81 25.06
N SER A 7 14.02 7.81 25.06
CA SER A 7 13.91 6.55 24.32
C SER A 7 12.45 6.12 24.18
N MET A 8 12.01 5.84 22.95
CA MET A 8 10.82 5.03 22.73
C MET A 8 11.03 3.72 23.51
N GLU A 9 10.31 3.53 24.61
CA GLU A 9 10.26 2.26 25.32
C GLU A 9 9.75 1.22 24.32
N LEU A 10 10.64 0.29 23.98
CA LEU A 10 10.35 -0.92 23.22
C LEU A 10 9.22 -1.69 23.94
N ASP A 11 8.42 -2.43 23.19
CA ASP A 11 7.66 -3.53 23.77
C ASP A 11 8.68 -4.55 24.33
N ASP A 12 8.97 -4.44 25.61
CA ASP A 12 10.24 -4.85 26.25
C ASP A 12 10.37 -6.35 26.59
N GLU A 13 9.65 -7.26 25.92
CA GLU A 13 9.83 -8.71 26.16
C GLU A 13 10.13 -9.55 24.90
N TRP A 14 9.77 -9.08 23.70
CA TRP A 14 9.96 -9.86 22.47
C TRP A 14 10.87 -9.14 21.47
N GLN A 15 12.04 -9.70 21.21
CA GLN A 15 12.97 -9.25 20.17
C GLN A 15 13.18 -10.37 19.16
N PRO A 16 13.29 -10.10 17.85
CA PRO A 16 13.58 -11.15 16.89
C PRO A 16 15.05 -11.55 16.95
N ASP A 17 15.32 -12.83 16.74
CA ASP A 17 16.65 -13.35 16.44
C ASP A 17 16.87 -13.37 14.90
N VAL A 18 15.78 -13.44 14.12
CA VAL A 18 15.78 -13.34 12.66
C VAL A 18 14.70 -12.35 12.19
N VAL A 19 15.06 -11.45 11.29
CA VAL A 19 14.12 -10.56 10.59
C VAL A 19 14.02 -10.99 9.14
N VAL A 20 12.80 -11.21 8.66
CA VAL A 20 12.49 -11.60 7.29
C VAL A 20 11.62 -10.52 6.66
N GLY A 21 12.12 -9.85 5.63
CA GLY A 21 11.31 -9.02 4.74
C GLY A 21 10.64 -9.87 3.68
N VAL A 22 9.34 -9.63 3.45
CA VAL A 22 8.57 -10.28 2.39
C VAL A 22 7.90 -9.20 1.55
N ASP A 23 8.32 -9.10 0.29
CA ASP A 23 7.68 -8.25 -0.71
C ASP A 23 6.67 -9.09 -1.50
N PHE A 24 5.40 -9.09 -1.08
CA PHE A 24 4.32 -9.76 -1.80
C PHE A 24 3.94 -8.94 -3.05
N GLY A 25 4.74 -9.04 -4.11
CA GLY A 25 4.51 -8.32 -5.36
C GLY A 25 3.41 -8.91 -6.22
N LEU A 26 2.89 -8.12 -7.17
CA LEU A 26 1.81 -8.55 -8.07
C LEU A 26 2.23 -9.72 -8.99
N THR A 27 3.41 -9.60 -9.60
CA THR A 27 3.95 -10.58 -10.57
C THR A 27 4.90 -11.56 -9.91
N GLY A 28 5.68 -11.10 -8.93
CA GLY A 28 6.60 -11.94 -8.19
C GLY A 28 6.83 -11.45 -6.77
N THR A 29 7.11 -12.39 -5.88
CA THR A 29 7.37 -12.19 -4.47
C THR A 29 8.87 -12.28 -4.17
N GLY A 30 9.42 -11.29 -3.49
CA GLY A 30 10.81 -11.27 -3.03
C GLY A 30 10.91 -11.56 -1.54
N VAL A 31 11.98 -12.23 -1.11
CA VAL A 31 12.28 -12.47 0.31
C VAL A 31 13.72 -12.10 0.59
N SER A 32 13.94 -11.36 1.69
CA SER A 32 15.28 -11.07 2.21
C SER A 32 15.28 -11.18 3.72
N TYR A 33 16.43 -11.43 4.31
CA TYR A 33 16.54 -11.63 5.75
C TYR A 33 17.88 -11.18 6.32
N SER A 34 17.91 -10.97 7.63
CA SER A 34 19.10 -10.73 8.42
C SER A 34 18.89 -11.30 9.83
N TYR A 35 19.97 -11.55 10.57
CA TYR A 35 19.94 -12.27 11.84
C TYR A 35 20.82 -11.61 12.89
N ALA A 36 20.40 -11.77 14.15
CA ALA A 36 21.13 -11.38 15.34
C ALA A 36 22.37 -12.28 15.58
N PRO A 37 23.33 -11.83 16.42
CA PRO A 37 23.43 -10.49 16.98
C PRO A 37 24.08 -9.47 16.03
N GLU A 38 24.70 -9.89 14.94
CA GLU A 38 25.50 -9.00 14.09
C GLU A 38 24.66 -8.11 13.17
N TRP A 39 23.44 -8.52 12.82
CA TRP A 39 22.54 -7.80 11.92
C TRP A 39 23.24 -7.32 10.63
N PRO A 40 23.84 -8.23 9.84
CA PRO A 40 24.53 -7.86 8.61
C PRO A 40 23.57 -7.27 7.57
N ALA A 41 24.14 -6.73 6.49
CA ALA A 41 23.36 -6.32 5.32
C ALA A 41 22.41 -7.45 4.87
N PRO A 42 21.18 -7.12 4.40
CA PRO A 42 20.20 -8.14 4.05
C PRO A 42 20.75 -9.16 3.05
N LYS A 43 20.36 -10.42 3.23
CA LYS A 43 20.60 -11.51 2.27
C LYS A 43 19.29 -11.85 1.58
N THR A 44 19.33 -12.01 0.26
CA THR A 44 18.17 -12.40 -0.55
C THR A 44 18.01 -13.91 -0.56
N LEU A 45 16.77 -14.40 -0.42
CA LEU A 45 16.44 -15.81 -0.66
C LEU A 45 16.22 -16.02 -2.16
N GLN A 46 17.09 -16.83 -2.78
CA GLN A 46 17.08 -17.04 -4.24
C GLN A 46 16.79 -18.49 -4.66
N HIS A 47 16.78 -19.44 -3.71
CA HIS A 47 16.46 -20.83 -3.97
C HIS A 47 14.97 -21.07 -3.75
N TRP A 48 14.27 -21.37 -4.84
CA TRP A 48 12.82 -21.55 -4.85
C TRP A 48 12.45 -22.97 -5.31
N PRO A 49 11.35 -23.54 -4.80
CA PRO A 49 10.90 -24.85 -5.27
C PRO A 49 10.44 -24.76 -6.73
N GLY A 50 10.54 -25.87 -7.47
CA GLY A 50 10.23 -25.91 -8.92
C GLY A 50 11.38 -25.47 -9.83
N LYS A 51 12.47 -24.95 -9.27
CA LYS A 51 13.72 -24.65 -9.99
C LYS A 51 14.74 -25.78 -9.83
N MET A 52 15.64 -25.92 -10.81
CA MET A 52 16.80 -26.79 -10.67
C MET A 52 17.70 -26.26 -9.54
N ILE A 53 18.45 -27.15 -8.87
CA ILE A 53 19.25 -26.81 -7.67
C ILE A 53 20.21 -25.62 -7.89
N HIS A 54 20.74 -25.47 -9.11
CA HIS A 54 21.69 -24.43 -9.48
C HIS A 54 21.05 -23.17 -10.08
N GLU A 55 19.73 -23.16 -10.31
CA GLU A 55 19.02 -21.98 -10.80
C GLU A 55 18.64 -21.07 -9.62
N LEU A 56 19.07 -19.81 -9.70
CA LEU A 56 18.75 -18.77 -8.73
C LEU A 56 17.71 -17.82 -9.33
N ALA A 57 16.78 -17.36 -8.50
CA ALA A 57 15.85 -16.30 -8.88
C ALA A 57 15.62 -15.31 -7.73
N ASN A 58 15.75 -14.01 -8.02
CA ASN A 58 15.56 -12.95 -7.02
C ASN A 58 14.13 -12.88 -6.48
N LYS A 59 13.15 -13.34 -7.27
CA LYS A 59 11.74 -13.43 -6.92
C LYS A 59 11.13 -14.73 -7.43
N VAL A 60 10.12 -15.21 -6.72
CA VAL A 60 9.25 -16.32 -7.13
C VAL A 60 7.95 -15.76 -7.72
N PRO A 61 7.38 -16.33 -8.80
CA PRO A 61 6.11 -15.88 -9.37
C PRO A 61 4.97 -15.89 -8.35
N THR A 62 4.16 -14.84 -8.34
CA THR A 62 2.97 -14.77 -7.47
C THR A 62 1.80 -15.52 -8.13
N GLN A 63 1.90 -16.85 -8.15
CA GLN A 63 0.98 -17.74 -8.84
C GLN A 63 0.64 -18.96 -7.99
N LEU A 64 -0.61 -19.44 -8.12
CA LEU A 64 -1.10 -20.70 -7.54
C LEU A 64 -1.74 -21.55 -8.62
N GLU A 65 -1.58 -22.86 -8.53
CA GLU A 65 -2.28 -23.83 -9.39
C GLU A 65 -3.23 -24.66 -8.54
N TYR A 66 -4.51 -24.66 -8.89
CA TYR A 66 -5.52 -25.51 -8.28
C TYR A 66 -5.94 -26.64 -9.23
N ASP A 67 -6.35 -27.77 -8.66
CA ASP A 67 -7.01 -28.83 -9.42
C ASP A 67 -8.52 -28.55 -9.59
N LYS A 68 -9.21 -29.40 -10.36
CA LYS A 68 -10.66 -29.30 -10.60
C LYS A 68 -11.51 -29.43 -9.32
N SER A 69 -10.95 -29.97 -8.24
CA SER A 69 -11.59 -30.06 -6.93
C SER A 69 -11.30 -28.85 -6.04
N ASN A 70 -10.66 -27.80 -6.59
CA ASN A 70 -10.25 -26.57 -5.89
C ASN A 70 -9.25 -26.85 -4.74
N VAL A 71 -8.45 -27.90 -4.88
CA VAL A 71 -7.33 -28.23 -3.98
C VAL A 71 -6.05 -27.62 -4.55
N LEU A 72 -5.29 -26.96 -3.68
CA LEU A 72 -4.01 -26.35 -4.06
C LEU A 72 -2.99 -27.43 -4.42
N LYS A 73 -2.45 -27.38 -5.63
CA LYS A 73 -1.50 -28.35 -6.17
C LYS A 73 -0.07 -27.82 -6.20
N SER A 74 0.12 -26.59 -6.68
CA SER A 74 1.45 -25.99 -6.91
C SER A 74 1.41 -24.48 -6.65
N TRP A 75 2.58 -23.88 -6.46
CA TRP A 75 2.75 -22.43 -6.35
C TRP A 75 4.08 -21.98 -6.98
N GLY A 76 4.17 -20.71 -7.36
CA GLY A 76 5.39 -20.13 -7.90
C GLY A 76 5.92 -20.88 -9.13
N PHE A 77 7.21 -21.20 -9.14
CA PHE A 77 7.84 -21.92 -10.26
C PHE A 77 7.37 -23.39 -10.40
N GLN A 78 6.63 -23.93 -9.44
CA GLN A 78 6.08 -25.28 -9.52
C GLN A 78 4.81 -25.35 -10.38
N CYS A 79 4.18 -24.21 -10.68
CA CYS A 79 3.02 -24.17 -11.56
C CYS A 79 3.40 -24.61 -12.98
N SER A 80 2.68 -25.59 -13.52
CA SER A 80 2.90 -26.05 -14.90
C SER A 80 2.04 -25.24 -15.87
N ASN A 81 2.68 -24.54 -16.81
CA ASN A 81 1.98 -23.97 -17.98
C ASN A 81 1.70 -25.03 -19.06
N GLU A 82 2.13 -26.28 -18.85
CA GLU A 82 1.91 -27.38 -19.79
C GLU A 82 0.63 -28.15 -19.42
N GLY A 83 -0.39 -28.00 -20.25
CA GLY A 83 -1.66 -28.74 -20.17
C GLY A 83 -2.88 -27.82 -20.08
N SER A 84 -3.87 -28.03 -20.95
CA SER A 84 -5.09 -27.22 -21.08
C SER A 84 -6.08 -27.30 -19.90
N GLU A 85 -5.66 -27.87 -18.76
CA GLU A 85 -6.54 -28.14 -17.60
C GLU A 85 -6.06 -27.51 -16.28
N ALA A 86 -4.92 -26.78 -16.27
CA ALA A 86 -4.40 -26.16 -15.05
C ALA A 86 -5.17 -24.88 -14.70
N ASP A 87 -5.75 -24.80 -13.51
CA ASP A 87 -6.41 -23.59 -13.01
C ASP A 87 -5.40 -22.69 -12.29
N ILE A 88 -4.66 -21.89 -13.08
CA ILE A 88 -3.64 -20.97 -12.56
C ILE A 88 -4.27 -19.65 -12.14
N LYS A 89 -4.04 -19.27 -10.89
CA LYS A 89 -4.45 -18.00 -10.29
C LYS A 89 -3.26 -17.06 -10.25
N GLU A 90 -3.30 -16.04 -11.09
CA GLU A 90 -2.31 -14.97 -11.18
C GLU A 90 -2.95 -13.59 -11.04
N TYR A 91 -2.12 -12.57 -10.81
CA TYR A 91 -2.54 -11.17 -10.63
C TYR A 91 -3.60 -10.90 -9.55
N PHE A 92 -3.87 -11.88 -8.68
CA PHE A 92 -4.93 -11.78 -7.68
C PHE A 92 -4.70 -10.69 -6.62
N LYS A 93 -3.47 -10.17 -6.51
CA LYS A 93 -3.18 -9.00 -5.67
C LYS A 93 -3.99 -7.75 -6.09
N LEU A 94 -4.36 -7.60 -7.37
CA LEU A 94 -5.23 -6.51 -7.83
C LEU A 94 -6.60 -6.56 -7.13
N PHE A 95 -7.18 -7.75 -7.05
CA PHE A 95 -8.49 -8.02 -6.46
C PHE A 95 -8.52 -7.96 -4.92
N LEU A 96 -7.37 -7.81 -4.25
CA LEU A 96 -7.33 -7.53 -2.81
C LEU A 96 -7.73 -6.09 -2.49
N SER A 97 -7.52 -5.16 -3.44
CA SER A 97 -7.98 -3.78 -3.32
C SER A 97 -9.50 -3.71 -3.39
N PRO A 98 -10.18 -3.04 -2.45
CA PRO A 98 -11.64 -2.85 -2.52
C PRO A 98 -12.06 -1.97 -3.72
N ASP A 99 -11.17 -1.13 -4.20
CA ASP A 99 -11.43 -0.18 -5.29
C ASP A 99 -11.23 -0.79 -6.68
N TYR A 100 -10.58 -1.96 -6.77
CA TYR A 100 -10.32 -2.61 -8.05
C TYR A 100 -11.56 -3.39 -8.50
N LYS A 101 -12.04 -3.06 -9.71
CA LYS A 101 -13.14 -3.76 -10.37
C LYS A 101 -12.67 -4.14 -11.77
N ASP A 102 -12.57 -5.43 -12.03
CA ASP A 102 -12.35 -5.92 -13.38
C ASP A 102 -13.70 -5.89 -14.14
N PRO A 103 -13.80 -5.18 -15.27
CA PRO A 103 -15.05 -5.11 -16.05
C PRO A 103 -15.44 -6.45 -16.68
N GLN A 104 -14.56 -7.44 -16.71
CA GLN A 104 -14.83 -8.71 -17.37
C GLN A 104 -15.82 -9.57 -16.58
N PRO A 105 -16.83 -10.17 -17.24
CA PRO A 105 -17.74 -11.13 -16.61
C PRO A 105 -16.99 -12.34 -16.06
N GLY A 106 -17.34 -12.78 -14.84
CA GLY A 106 -16.72 -13.95 -14.21
C GLY A 106 -15.35 -13.67 -13.59
N SER A 107 -14.93 -12.41 -13.49
CA SER A 107 -13.70 -12.03 -12.81
C SER A 107 -13.69 -12.45 -11.33
N PRO A 108 -12.51 -12.77 -10.77
CA PRO A 108 -12.37 -13.11 -9.36
C PRO A 108 -13.01 -12.11 -8.41
N THR A 109 -13.64 -12.61 -7.34
CA THR A 109 -14.10 -11.73 -6.26
C THR A 109 -12.95 -11.42 -5.31
N ARG A 110 -13.09 -10.34 -4.52
CA ARG A 110 -12.16 -10.04 -3.42
C ARG A 110 -12.05 -11.19 -2.41
N LYS A 111 -13.14 -11.94 -2.20
CA LYS A 111 -13.15 -13.12 -1.32
C LYS A 111 -12.26 -14.24 -1.88
N ASP A 112 -12.30 -14.46 -3.19
CA ASP A 112 -11.42 -15.43 -3.86
C ASP A 112 -9.96 -14.99 -3.75
N ALA A 113 -9.70 -13.71 -3.99
CA ALA A 113 -8.36 -13.13 -3.84
C ALA A 113 -7.80 -13.27 -2.42
N LEU A 114 -8.63 -13.08 -1.38
CA LEU A 114 -8.24 -13.29 0.02
C LEU A 114 -7.91 -14.76 0.32
N LYS A 115 -8.67 -15.71 -0.25
CA LYS A 115 -8.35 -17.15 -0.18
C LYS A 115 -6.99 -17.43 -0.80
N TRP A 116 -6.76 -16.94 -2.03
CA TRP A 116 -5.50 -17.14 -2.75
C TRP A 116 -4.32 -16.46 -2.05
N PHE A 117 -4.52 -15.27 -1.49
CA PHE A 117 -3.51 -14.59 -0.68
C PHE A 117 -3.08 -15.42 0.53
N ARG A 118 -4.04 -15.94 1.31
CA ARG A 118 -3.76 -16.82 2.45
C ARG A 118 -3.03 -18.09 2.02
N ASP A 119 -3.52 -18.75 0.97
CA ASP A 119 -2.95 -20.01 0.50
C ASP A 119 -1.52 -19.81 -0.02
N TYR A 120 -1.26 -18.73 -0.77
CA TYR A 120 0.06 -18.37 -1.29
C TYR A 120 1.04 -17.96 -0.20
N THR A 121 0.64 -17.05 0.70
CA THR A 121 1.52 -16.60 1.80
C THR A 121 1.88 -17.73 2.75
N ARG A 122 0.97 -18.68 2.98
CA ARG A 122 1.27 -19.93 3.70
C ARG A 122 2.39 -20.71 3.02
N CYS A 123 2.30 -20.96 1.70
CA CYS A 123 3.34 -21.68 0.96
C CYS A 123 4.70 -20.98 1.01
N VAL A 124 4.71 -19.65 0.84
CA VAL A 124 5.92 -18.83 0.97
C VAL A 124 6.53 -18.96 2.36
N ASN A 125 5.71 -18.83 3.42
CA ASN A 125 6.20 -18.89 4.80
C ASN A 125 6.72 -20.27 5.18
N GLU A 126 6.02 -21.33 4.79
CA GLU A 126 6.45 -22.71 4.99
C GLU A 126 7.80 -22.97 4.30
N HIS A 127 7.99 -22.46 3.08
CA HIS A 127 9.27 -22.56 2.37
C HIS A 127 10.40 -21.79 3.08
N ILE A 128 10.15 -20.56 3.52
CA ILE A 128 11.12 -19.76 4.27
C ILE A 128 11.53 -20.48 5.56
N ILE A 129 10.55 -20.98 6.32
CA ILE A 129 10.78 -21.72 7.57
C ILE A 129 11.59 -22.99 7.30
N SER A 130 11.25 -23.75 6.26
CA SER A 130 11.98 -24.96 5.84
C SER A 130 13.43 -24.63 5.45
N HIS A 131 13.63 -23.55 4.68
CA HIS A 131 14.96 -23.07 4.30
C HIS A 131 15.83 -22.76 5.51
N PHE A 132 15.28 -22.05 6.51
CA PHE A 132 16.03 -21.74 7.73
C PHE A 132 16.26 -22.95 8.62
N ALA A 133 15.28 -23.85 8.75
CA ALA A 133 15.46 -25.10 9.50
C ALA A 133 16.61 -25.96 8.94
N GLY A 134 16.89 -25.86 7.63
CA GLY A 134 18.02 -26.55 6.98
C GLY A 134 19.35 -25.78 7.00
N THR A 135 19.38 -24.50 7.37
CA THR A 135 20.57 -23.64 7.22
C THR A 135 21.02 -22.94 8.49
N ILE A 136 20.14 -22.79 9.49
CA ILE A 136 20.41 -22.10 10.76
C ILE A 136 20.37 -23.13 11.91
N PRO A 137 21.46 -23.29 12.69
CA PRO A 137 21.46 -24.15 13.87
C PRO A 137 20.38 -23.76 14.88
N ASP A 138 19.68 -24.76 15.42
CA ASP A 138 18.61 -24.57 16.42
C ASP A 138 17.49 -23.60 16.02
N PHE A 139 17.23 -23.44 14.72
CA PHE A 139 16.20 -22.54 14.20
C PHE A 139 14.82 -22.63 14.90
N PRO A 140 14.27 -23.82 15.26
CA PRO A 140 12.97 -23.90 15.91
C PRO A 140 12.86 -23.14 17.24
N SER A 141 13.98 -22.88 17.93
CA SER A 141 14.00 -22.11 19.18
C SER A 141 14.03 -20.59 18.94
N LEU A 142 14.39 -20.15 17.74
CA LEU A 142 14.59 -18.74 17.40
C LEU A 142 13.28 -17.98 17.22
N ARG A 143 13.31 -16.70 17.59
CA ARG A 143 12.22 -15.76 17.35
C ARG A 143 12.36 -15.14 15.96
N VAL A 144 11.32 -15.26 15.14
CA VAL A 144 11.34 -14.81 13.73
C VAL A 144 10.27 -13.76 13.50
N GLU A 145 10.69 -12.57 13.06
CA GLU A 145 9.77 -11.49 12.68
C GLU A 145 9.67 -11.41 11.15
N PHE A 146 8.51 -11.78 10.63
CA PHE A 146 8.14 -11.55 9.23
C PHE A 146 7.57 -10.14 9.09
N VAL A 147 8.14 -9.35 8.20
CA VAL A 147 7.77 -7.98 7.89
C VAL A 147 7.34 -7.91 6.44
N TYR A 148 6.05 -7.69 6.20
CA TYR A 148 5.49 -7.60 4.84
C TYR A 148 5.45 -6.14 4.37
N SER A 149 5.78 -5.90 3.10
CA SER A 149 5.42 -4.65 2.43
C SER A 149 3.93 -4.62 2.11
N ILE A 150 3.42 -3.42 1.83
CA ILE A 150 2.09 -3.21 1.27
C ILE A 150 2.14 -2.17 0.14
N PRO A 151 1.23 -2.25 -0.85
CA PRO A 151 1.07 -1.22 -1.85
C PRO A 151 0.81 0.16 -1.23
N THR A 152 1.39 1.22 -1.80
CA THR A 152 1.11 2.60 -1.35
C THR A 152 -0.32 3.02 -1.70
N THR A 153 -0.91 2.39 -2.71
CA THR A 153 -2.32 2.59 -3.10
C THR A 153 -3.31 2.22 -1.99
N TRP A 154 -2.94 1.35 -1.04
CA TRP A 154 -3.82 0.92 0.06
C TRP A 154 -3.80 1.91 1.24
N ARG A 155 -4.45 3.05 1.05
CA ARG A 155 -4.51 4.15 2.04
C ARG A 155 -5.39 3.83 3.24
N ASP A 156 -6.34 2.91 3.08
CA ASP A 156 -7.26 2.52 4.14
C ASP A 156 -6.58 1.58 5.18
N PRO A 157 -6.45 1.98 6.46
CA PRO A 157 -5.97 1.09 7.52
C PRO A 157 -6.77 -0.20 7.71
N ARG A 158 -8.07 -0.22 7.35
CA ARG A 158 -8.92 -1.41 7.46
C ARG A 158 -8.42 -2.55 6.57
N VAL A 159 -8.04 -2.24 5.32
CA VAL A 159 -7.50 -3.23 4.36
C VAL A 159 -6.24 -3.90 4.91
N ARG A 160 -5.37 -3.10 5.54
CA ARG A 160 -4.10 -3.56 6.13
C ARG A 160 -4.34 -4.45 7.35
N ALA A 161 -5.21 -4.00 8.25
CA ALA A 161 -5.59 -4.77 9.44
C ALA A 161 -6.26 -6.10 9.07
N GLU A 162 -7.09 -6.12 8.03
CA GLU A 162 -7.70 -7.35 7.51
C GLU A 162 -6.64 -8.30 6.94
N LEU A 163 -5.79 -7.84 6.02
CA LEU A 163 -4.82 -8.72 5.36
C LEU A 163 -3.80 -9.35 6.32
N GLN A 164 -3.39 -8.63 7.36
CA GLN A 164 -2.52 -9.19 8.39
C GLN A 164 -3.14 -10.44 9.05
N GLN A 165 -4.47 -10.51 9.17
CA GLN A 165 -5.17 -11.67 9.74
C GLN A 165 -5.14 -12.91 8.82
N TYR A 166 -4.88 -12.72 7.53
CA TYR A 166 -4.76 -13.82 6.56
C TYR A 166 -3.33 -14.37 6.46
N ILE A 167 -2.34 -13.73 7.11
CA ILE A 167 -0.96 -14.23 7.16
C ILE A 167 -0.83 -15.16 8.36
N TYR A 168 -0.85 -16.46 8.09
CA TYR A 168 -0.73 -17.50 9.11
C TYR A 168 0.72 -17.95 9.31
N LEU A 169 1.12 -18.13 10.57
CA LEU A 169 2.40 -18.69 10.99
C LEU A 169 2.15 -19.74 12.08
N ASP A 170 2.64 -20.95 11.87
CA ASP A 170 2.43 -22.09 12.79
C ASP A 170 3.51 -22.17 13.88
N SER A 171 3.75 -21.06 14.59
CA SER A 171 4.71 -21.00 15.69
C SER A 171 4.47 -19.81 16.61
N LYS A 172 4.52 -20.04 17.92
CA LYS A 172 4.49 -18.98 18.95
C LYS A 172 5.73 -18.09 18.95
N ASN A 173 6.84 -18.58 18.39
CA ASN A 173 8.09 -17.83 18.29
C ASN A 173 8.13 -16.97 17.03
N HIS A 174 7.16 -17.11 16.12
CA HIS A 174 7.12 -16.33 14.90
C HIS A 174 6.00 -15.31 14.96
N LYS A 175 6.22 -14.12 14.40
CA LYS A 175 5.17 -13.10 14.24
C LYS A 175 5.22 -12.49 12.86
N ALA A 176 4.04 -12.18 12.31
CA ALA A 176 3.90 -11.43 11.08
C ALA A 176 3.43 -10.00 11.39
N THR A 177 4.07 -9.03 10.77
CA THR A 177 3.76 -7.61 10.89
C THR A 177 3.71 -6.98 9.51
N ILE A 178 2.86 -5.97 9.35
CA ILE A 178 2.92 -5.10 8.17
C ILE A 178 3.90 -3.97 8.46
N GLY A 179 4.93 -3.87 7.63
CA GLY A 179 6.06 -2.95 7.78
C GLY A 179 5.87 -1.64 7.01
N LEU A 180 6.90 -1.27 6.23
CA LEU A 180 6.87 -0.09 5.38
C LEU A 180 5.91 -0.29 4.18
N THR A 181 5.40 0.81 3.60
CA THR A 181 4.85 0.73 2.24
C THR A 181 5.95 0.41 1.23
N GLU A 182 5.58 -0.06 0.04
CA GLU A 182 6.52 -0.32 -1.06
C GLU A 182 7.39 0.93 -1.36
N ALA A 183 6.77 2.12 -1.46
CA ALA A 183 7.50 3.39 -1.66
C ALA A 183 8.49 3.73 -0.54
N GLU A 184 8.10 3.51 0.72
CA GLU A 184 8.97 3.80 1.87
C GLU A 184 10.12 2.80 1.98
N ALA A 185 9.86 1.52 1.71
CA ALA A 185 10.88 0.50 1.71
C ALA A 185 11.90 0.73 0.59
N ALA A 186 11.43 0.97 -0.63
CA ALA A 186 12.28 1.31 -1.76
C ALA A 186 13.14 2.55 -1.46
N ALA A 187 12.60 3.53 -0.74
CA ALA A 187 13.35 4.71 -0.33
C ALA A 187 14.45 4.43 0.69
N VAL A 188 14.19 3.59 1.71
CA VAL A 188 15.22 3.17 2.67
C VAL A 188 16.37 2.48 1.94
N TYR A 189 16.07 1.64 0.95
CA TYR A 189 17.08 0.99 0.12
C TYR A 189 17.85 1.98 -0.75
N ALA A 190 17.15 2.85 -1.48
CA ALA A 190 17.75 3.85 -2.36
C ALA A 190 18.75 4.74 -1.59
N CYS A 191 18.42 5.12 -0.35
CA CYS A 191 19.25 5.98 0.49
C CYS A 191 20.59 5.36 0.95
N LYS A 192 20.85 4.08 0.66
CA LYS A 192 22.17 3.45 0.80
C LYS A 192 23.21 4.03 -0.16
N GLN A 193 22.77 4.65 -1.25
CA GLN A 193 23.67 5.27 -2.23
C GLN A 193 24.46 6.44 -1.62
N HIS A 194 25.52 6.86 -2.31
CA HIS A 194 26.46 7.89 -1.84
C HIS A 194 25.91 9.32 -1.94
N TYR A 195 24.70 9.56 -1.44
CA TYR A 195 24.09 10.87 -1.37
C TYR A 195 24.70 11.72 -0.24
N GLN A 196 24.54 13.04 -0.37
CA GLN A 196 24.97 14.01 0.62
C GLN A 196 23.81 14.42 1.53
N LYS A 197 24.14 14.84 2.74
CA LYS A 197 23.17 15.47 3.64
C LYS A 197 22.61 16.72 2.97
N GLY A 198 21.29 16.84 2.93
CA GLY A 198 20.57 17.92 2.28
C GLY A 198 20.09 17.59 0.87
N ASP A 199 20.57 16.51 0.25
CA ASP A 199 20.04 16.05 -1.04
C ASP A 199 18.55 15.70 -0.90
N VAL A 200 17.76 16.15 -1.87
CA VAL A 200 16.35 15.78 -2.01
C VAL A 200 16.22 14.78 -3.15
N ILE A 201 15.63 13.64 -2.87
CA ILE A 201 15.44 12.55 -3.81
C ILE A 201 13.94 12.27 -4.01
N LEU A 202 13.55 12.02 -5.26
CA LEU A 202 12.28 11.38 -5.61
C LEU A 202 12.58 9.92 -5.92
N VAL A 203 12.05 9.01 -5.12
CA VAL A 203 12.12 7.56 -5.39
C VAL A 203 10.86 7.18 -6.13
N CYS A 204 11.01 6.55 -7.30
CA CYS A 204 9.95 6.04 -8.15
C CYS A 204 10.10 4.52 -8.27
N ASP A 205 9.34 3.79 -7.47
CA ASP A 205 9.27 2.34 -7.50
C ASP A 205 8.19 1.90 -8.47
N ALA A 206 8.59 1.54 -9.69
CA ALA A 206 7.69 1.10 -10.74
C ALA A 206 7.71 -0.43 -10.83
N GLY A 207 6.65 -1.06 -10.34
CA GLY A 207 6.49 -2.50 -10.24
C GLY A 207 5.60 -3.12 -11.32
N GLY A 208 5.16 -4.35 -11.06
CA GLY A 208 4.27 -5.07 -11.97
C GLY A 208 2.85 -4.49 -12.01
N GLY A 209 2.34 -4.02 -10.87
CA GLY A 209 0.95 -3.56 -10.72
C GLY A 209 0.78 -2.09 -10.38
N THR A 210 1.79 -1.46 -9.79
CA THR A 210 1.72 -0.08 -9.32
C THR A 210 3.04 0.63 -9.60
N THR A 211 2.95 1.96 -9.68
CA THR A 211 4.10 2.85 -9.58
C THR A 211 3.88 3.70 -8.35
N ASP A 212 4.86 3.67 -7.45
CA ASP A 212 4.81 4.25 -6.13
C ASP A 212 5.94 5.27 -5.99
N VAL A 213 5.60 6.48 -5.55
CA VAL A 213 6.51 7.63 -5.48
C VAL A 213 6.63 8.20 -4.07
N ASN A 214 7.83 8.61 -3.71
CA ASN A 214 8.15 9.22 -2.42
C ASN A 214 9.21 10.32 -2.57
N VAL A 215 8.98 11.50 -2.00
CA VAL A 215 9.95 12.62 -2.04
C VAL A 215 10.51 12.87 -0.65
N LEU A 216 11.82 12.75 -0.51
CA LEU A 216 12.52 12.71 0.78
C LEU A 216 13.77 13.58 0.75
N LYS A 217 14.02 14.26 1.86
CA LYS A 217 15.30 14.93 2.14
C LYS A 217 16.17 14.06 3.02
N ILE A 218 17.45 13.95 2.65
CA ILE A 218 18.44 13.15 3.38
C ILE A 218 19.01 13.99 4.53
N LEU A 219 18.82 13.53 5.76
CA LEU A 219 19.25 14.24 6.96
C LEU A 219 20.57 13.70 7.54
N SER A 220 20.92 12.46 7.22
CA SER A 220 22.13 11.77 7.67
C SER A 220 23.34 12.07 6.78
N SER A 221 24.51 12.16 7.39
CA SER A 221 25.79 12.25 6.65
C SER A 221 26.23 10.85 6.17
N LYS A 222 27.14 10.79 5.20
CA LYS A 222 27.69 9.53 4.71
C LYS A 222 28.31 8.71 5.85
N GLY A 223 27.85 7.47 6.03
CA GLY A 223 28.32 6.55 7.07
C GLY A 223 27.51 6.58 8.38
N GLU A 224 26.64 7.57 8.56
CA GLU A 224 25.67 7.60 9.66
C GLU A 224 24.46 6.71 9.35
N PRO A 225 23.72 6.23 10.36
CA PRO A 225 22.43 5.57 10.15
C PRO A 225 21.51 6.48 9.33
N SER A 226 20.83 5.92 8.34
CA SER A 226 19.98 6.67 7.43
C SER A 226 18.87 7.39 8.22
N LYS A 227 18.74 8.70 7.98
CA LYS A 227 17.64 9.54 8.50
C LYS A 227 17.05 10.34 7.34
N LEU A 228 15.74 10.27 7.22
CA LEU A 228 14.96 10.77 6.09
C LEU A 228 13.82 11.65 6.60
N GLU A 229 13.61 12.77 5.90
CA GLU A 229 12.48 13.68 6.10
C GLU A 229 11.56 13.64 4.88
N PRO A 230 10.33 13.13 5.02
CA PRO A 230 9.33 13.19 3.94
C PRO A 230 8.87 14.62 3.67
N LEU A 231 9.03 15.08 2.43
CA LEU A 231 8.56 16.41 1.98
C LEU A 231 7.10 16.38 1.49
N SER A 232 6.64 15.20 1.06
CA SER A 232 5.25 14.93 0.67
C SER A 232 4.79 13.61 1.30
N HIS A 233 3.48 13.33 1.23
CA HIS A 233 2.97 11.99 1.54
C HIS A 233 3.26 11.06 0.37
N VAL A 234 3.46 9.78 0.68
CA VAL A 234 3.63 8.75 -0.34
C VAL A 234 2.39 8.62 -1.22
N GLU A 235 2.61 8.40 -2.50
CA GLU A 235 1.54 8.30 -3.50
C GLU A 235 1.83 7.08 -4.39
N GLY A 236 0.80 6.33 -4.72
CA GLY A 236 0.89 5.19 -5.65
C GLY A 236 -0.31 5.17 -6.57
N GLN A 237 -0.09 4.73 -7.80
CA GLN A 237 -1.11 4.63 -8.85
C GLN A 237 -1.01 3.26 -9.55
N PRO A 238 -2.10 2.75 -10.15
CA PRO A 238 -2.12 1.48 -10.90
C PRO A 238 -1.41 1.60 -12.26
N ILE A 239 -0.14 1.96 -12.22
CA ILE A 239 0.76 2.13 -13.37
C ILE A 239 1.81 1.03 -13.26
N GLY A 240 1.64 -0.06 -13.98
CA GLY A 240 2.50 -1.24 -13.85
C GLY A 240 2.69 -1.94 -15.18
N SER A 241 3.75 -2.75 -15.27
CA SER A 241 4.05 -3.48 -16.50
C SER A 241 2.95 -4.47 -16.90
N VAL A 242 2.15 -4.98 -15.95
CA VAL A 242 1.05 -5.91 -16.25
C VAL A 242 -0.01 -5.30 -17.16
N PHE A 243 -0.20 -3.98 -17.11
CA PHE A 243 -1.20 -3.33 -17.96
C PHE A 243 -0.73 -3.27 -19.42
N ILE A 244 0.59 -3.32 -19.67
CA ILE A 244 1.15 -3.50 -21.01
C ILE A 244 0.82 -4.91 -21.52
N ASP A 245 0.90 -5.91 -20.63
CA ASP A 245 0.49 -7.28 -20.93
C ASP A 245 -1.00 -7.33 -21.30
N PHE A 246 -1.87 -6.72 -20.49
CA PHE A 246 -3.30 -6.68 -20.79
C PHE A 246 -3.63 -5.94 -22.10
N SER A 247 -2.95 -4.84 -22.41
CA SER A 247 -3.16 -4.14 -23.69
C SER A 247 -2.65 -4.95 -24.89
N ALA A 248 -1.52 -5.65 -24.75
CA ALA A 248 -1.03 -6.55 -25.80
C ALA A 248 -1.95 -7.75 -26.00
N HIS A 249 -2.46 -8.32 -24.92
CA HIS A 249 -3.47 -9.37 -24.95
C HIS A 249 -4.71 -8.92 -25.71
N GLN A 250 -5.24 -7.74 -25.39
CA GLN A 250 -6.41 -7.17 -26.05
C GLN A 250 -6.17 -6.95 -27.55
N LEU A 251 -4.99 -6.48 -27.93
CA LEU A 251 -4.59 -6.29 -29.34
C LEU A 251 -4.60 -7.63 -30.10
N ILE A 252 -3.99 -8.67 -29.54
CA ILE A 252 -3.97 -10.02 -30.15
C ILE A 252 -5.38 -10.60 -30.20
N PHE A 253 -6.14 -10.48 -29.11
CA PHE A 253 -7.52 -10.95 -29.01
C PHE A 253 -8.42 -10.36 -30.11
N GLN A 254 -8.36 -9.04 -30.33
CA GLN A 254 -9.14 -8.38 -31.38
C GLN A 254 -8.82 -8.91 -32.78
N ARG A 255 -7.55 -9.20 -33.06
CA ARG A 255 -7.14 -9.80 -34.33
C ARG A 255 -7.66 -11.24 -34.45
N LEU A 256 -7.53 -12.04 -33.39
CA LEU A 256 -7.98 -13.44 -33.38
C LEU A 256 -9.50 -13.59 -33.45
N GLU A 257 -10.27 -12.62 -32.95
CA GLU A 257 -11.74 -12.66 -33.03
C GLU A 257 -12.22 -12.69 -34.51
N ASN A 258 -11.47 -12.08 -35.43
CA ASN A 258 -11.75 -12.11 -36.87
C ASN A 258 -11.60 -13.51 -37.50
N VAL A 259 -10.91 -14.43 -36.82
CA VAL A 259 -10.71 -15.83 -37.26
C VAL A 259 -11.23 -16.84 -36.24
N ARG A 260 -12.16 -16.42 -35.36
CA ARG A 260 -12.70 -17.24 -34.27
C ARG A 260 -13.17 -18.62 -34.73
N ASP A 261 -13.83 -18.72 -35.88
CA ASP A 261 -14.36 -19.98 -36.41
C ASP A 261 -13.27 -21.00 -36.79
N HIS A 262 -12.01 -20.56 -36.91
CA HIS A 262 -10.85 -21.40 -37.22
C HIS A 262 -10.04 -21.80 -35.99
N LEU A 263 -10.42 -21.32 -34.80
CA LEU A 263 -9.69 -21.54 -33.56
C LEU A 263 -10.35 -22.63 -32.70
N PRO A 264 -9.56 -23.52 -32.06
CA PRO A 264 -10.11 -24.62 -31.27
C PRO A 264 -10.56 -24.23 -29.86
N ALA A 265 -10.23 -23.02 -29.43
CA ALA A 265 -10.53 -22.48 -28.11
C ALA A 265 -10.91 -20.99 -28.23
N SER A 266 -11.30 -20.39 -27.10
CA SER A 266 -11.59 -18.96 -27.05
C SER A 266 -10.39 -18.15 -27.58
N PRO A 267 -10.60 -17.18 -28.50
CA PRO A 267 -9.55 -16.27 -28.94
C PRO A 267 -8.82 -15.59 -27.78
N LYS A 268 -9.54 -15.36 -26.67
CA LYS A 268 -9.01 -14.80 -25.42
C LYS A 268 -7.93 -15.68 -24.79
N ASP A 269 -8.19 -16.99 -24.69
CA ASP A 269 -7.28 -17.93 -24.03
C ASP A 269 -6.04 -18.17 -24.91
N ILE A 270 -6.27 -18.28 -26.22
CA ILE A 270 -5.20 -18.41 -27.22
C ILE A 270 -4.30 -17.18 -27.22
N ALA A 271 -4.85 -15.96 -27.13
CA ALA A 271 -4.06 -14.74 -27.04
C ALA A 271 -3.14 -14.74 -25.81
N TRP A 272 -3.60 -15.25 -24.66
CA TRP A 272 -2.80 -15.36 -23.45
C TRP A 272 -1.68 -16.42 -23.59
N GLU A 273 -2.00 -17.57 -24.19
CA GLU A 273 -1.01 -18.60 -24.54
C GLU A 273 0.07 -18.03 -25.47
N MET A 274 -0.31 -17.25 -26.48
CA MET A 274 0.62 -16.63 -27.43
C MET A 274 1.60 -15.66 -26.78
N MET A 275 1.20 -14.99 -25.70
CA MET A 275 2.06 -14.06 -24.98
C MET A 275 3.07 -14.78 -24.07
N SER A 276 2.79 -16.02 -23.70
CA SER A 276 3.65 -16.80 -22.81
C SER A 276 5.05 -16.97 -23.43
N GLY A 277 6.06 -16.43 -22.75
CA GLY A 277 7.48 -16.52 -23.11
C GLY A 277 7.96 -15.56 -24.21
N GLY A 278 7.35 -15.55 -25.39
CA GLY A 278 7.80 -14.74 -26.53
C GLY A 278 7.65 -13.23 -26.29
N PHE A 279 6.45 -12.82 -25.87
CA PHE A 279 6.14 -11.42 -25.60
C PHE A 279 6.87 -10.89 -24.36
N GLU A 280 6.88 -11.65 -23.27
CA GLU A 280 7.55 -11.25 -22.02
C GLU A 280 9.03 -10.90 -22.25
N ARG A 281 9.77 -11.75 -22.97
CA ARG A 281 11.19 -11.50 -23.30
C ARG A 281 11.38 -10.23 -24.13
N PHE A 282 10.49 -9.99 -25.09
CA PHE A 282 10.55 -8.80 -25.93
C PHE A 282 10.22 -7.53 -25.12
N LYS A 283 9.15 -7.57 -24.30
CA LYS A 283 8.75 -6.47 -23.42
C LYS A 283 9.87 -6.09 -22.46
N CYS A 284 10.49 -7.06 -21.77
CA CYS A 284 11.58 -6.80 -20.84
C CYS A 284 12.83 -6.21 -21.50
N SER A 285 13.10 -6.54 -22.77
CA SER A 285 14.23 -6.02 -23.54
C SER A 285 13.87 -4.78 -24.38
N PHE A 286 12.62 -4.33 -24.36
CA PHE A 286 12.16 -3.20 -25.15
C PHE A 286 12.88 -1.91 -24.75
N GLY A 287 13.29 -1.12 -25.74
CA GLY A 287 14.13 0.06 -25.55
C GLY A 287 15.64 -0.23 -25.52
N THR A 288 16.11 -1.49 -25.56
CA THR A 288 17.53 -1.78 -25.80
C THR A 288 17.93 -1.51 -27.26
N ASN A 289 19.22 -1.31 -27.52
CA ASN A 289 19.73 -1.09 -28.88
C ASN A 289 19.42 -2.26 -29.84
N THR A 290 19.34 -3.49 -29.32
CA THR A 290 19.04 -4.70 -30.10
C THR A 290 17.59 -4.78 -30.58
N ASN A 291 16.64 -4.20 -29.83
CA ASN A 291 15.23 -4.25 -30.21
C ASN A 291 14.82 -3.12 -31.15
N TRP A 292 15.60 -2.02 -31.22
CA TRP A 292 15.32 -0.90 -32.13
C TRP A 292 15.48 -1.27 -33.61
N THR A 293 16.35 -2.24 -33.92
CA THR A 293 16.49 -2.78 -35.29
C THR A 293 15.45 -3.85 -35.62
N THR A 294 14.71 -4.34 -34.63
CA THR A 294 13.66 -5.33 -34.84
C THR A 294 12.36 -4.59 -35.15
N SER A 295 11.88 -4.68 -36.40
CA SER A 295 10.67 -3.97 -36.82
C SER A 295 9.38 -4.56 -36.22
N SER A 296 9.37 -5.86 -35.90
CA SER A 296 8.21 -6.52 -35.30
C SER A 296 8.57 -7.80 -34.54
N LEU A 297 7.80 -8.07 -33.49
CA LEU A 297 7.73 -9.34 -32.78
C LEU A 297 6.73 -10.25 -33.49
N ARG A 298 7.15 -11.46 -33.88
CA ARG A 298 6.27 -12.45 -34.50
C ARG A 298 5.88 -13.52 -33.48
N LEU A 299 4.58 -13.67 -33.25
CA LEU A 299 4.00 -14.68 -32.37
C LEU A 299 3.27 -15.72 -33.21
N LYS A 300 3.53 -17.00 -32.94
CA LYS A 300 2.82 -18.09 -33.61
C LYS A 300 1.40 -18.18 -33.05
N VAL A 301 0.42 -18.29 -33.93
CA VAL A 301 -0.95 -18.62 -33.56
C VAL A 301 -1.07 -20.15 -33.50
N PRO A 302 -1.39 -20.74 -32.34
CA PRO A 302 -1.65 -22.16 -32.22
C PRO A 302 -2.63 -22.64 -33.31
N PHE A 303 -2.39 -23.83 -33.86
CA PHE A 303 -3.25 -24.51 -34.84
C PHE A 303 -3.41 -23.86 -36.23
N LEU A 304 -2.90 -22.63 -36.45
CA LEU A 304 -2.97 -21.96 -37.76
C LEU A 304 -1.65 -22.01 -38.55
N THR A 305 -0.73 -22.92 -38.21
CA THR A 305 0.60 -22.99 -38.84
C THR A 305 0.50 -23.14 -40.35
N GLY A 306 1.14 -22.23 -41.11
CA GLY A 306 1.12 -22.25 -42.58
C GLY A 306 -0.11 -21.60 -43.22
N MET A 307 -1.09 -21.14 -42.42
CA MET A 307 -2.33 -20.52 -42.92
C MET A 307 -2.19 -19.00 -42.99
N ASN A 308 -2.98 -18.36 -43.87
CA ASN A 308 -3.03 -16.91 -43.99
C ASN A 308 -4.48 -16.43 -43.84
N PHE A 309 -4.68 -15.44 -42.98
CA PHE A 309 -5.95 -14.74 -42.77
C PHE A 309 -5.67 -13.23 -42.71
N PRO A 310 -5.64 -12.54 -43.86
CA PRO A 310 -5.35 -11.11 -43.94
C PRO A 310 -6.25 -10.23 -43.07
N GLU A 311 -7.53 -10.62 -42.90
CA GLU A 311 -8.53 -9.98 -42.04
C GLU A 311 -8.17 -9.97 -40.54
N ALA A 312 -7.31 -10.89 -40.12
CA ALA A 312 -6.77 -11.00 -38.76
C ALA A 312 -5.27 -10.65 -38.70
N GLU A 313 -4.70 -10.17 -39.81
CA GLU A 313 -3.25 -9.95 -39.97
C GLU A 313 -2.39 -11.20 -39.66
N VAL A 314 -2.96 -12.39 -39.86
CA VAL A 314 -2.26 -13.66 -39.67
C VAL A 314 -1.61 -14.05 -40.99
N TYR A 315 -0.28 -14.15 -40.99
CA TYR A 315 0.49 -14.59 -42.15
C TYR A 315 1.39 -15.76 -41.75
N ASN A 316 1.33 -16.86 -42.52
CA ASN A 316 2.03 -18.11 -42.23
C ASN A 316 1.79 -18.62 -40.80
N GLY A 317 0.57 -18.46 -40.28
CA GLY A 317 0.19 -18.81 -38.92
C GLY A 317 0.82 -17.94 -37.83
N GLN A 318 1.23 -16.70 -38.16
CA GLN A 318 1.86 -15.79 -37.21
C GLN A 318 1.17 -14.42 -37.23
N ILE A 319 1.07 -13.81 -36.05
CA ILE A 319 0.72 -12.40 -35.88
C ILE A 319 2.02 -11.62 -35.66
N ALA A 320 2.18 -10.51 -36.36
CA ALA A 320 3.28 -9.57 -36.14
C ALA A 320 2.78 -8.38 -35.32
N ILE A 321 3.39 -8.16 -34.16
CA ILE A 321 3.21 -6.94 -33.37
C ILE A 321 4.38 -6.03 -33.68
N THR A 322 4.10 -4.86 -34.23
CA THR A 322 5.16 -3.91 -34.63
C THR A 322 5.79 -3.26 -33.41
N SER A 323 7.04 -2.79 -33.55
CA SER A 323 7.69 -2.02 -32.50
C SER A 323 6.96 -0.71 -32.18
N ASP A 324 6.26 -0.11 -33.15
CA ASP A 324 5.44 1.08 -32.94
C ASP A 324 4.18 0.78 -32.10
N GLU A 325 3.54 -0.37 -32.32
CA GLU A 325 2.41 -0.80 -31.48
C GLU A 325 2.87 -1.03 -30.04
N ILE A 326 3.98 -1.75 -29.83
CA ILE A 326 4.52 -1.98 -28.49
C ILE A 326 4.92 -0.66 -27.85
N LYS A 327 5.53 0.26 -28.62
CA LYS A 327 5.84 1.62 -28.17
C LYS A 327 4.59 2.34 -27.67
N GLN A 328 3.48 2.29 -28.41
CA GLN A 328 2.22 2.91 -28.00
C GLN A 328 1.70 2.32 -26.69
N LEU A 329 1.79 1.00 -26.50
CA LEU A 329 1.39 0.35 -25.24
C LEU A 329 2.21 0.86 -24.04
N PHE A 330 3.52 1.03 -24.22
CA PHE A 330 4.38 1.62 -23.20
C PHE A 330 4.06 3.10 -22.99
N ASP A 331 3.90 3.88 -24.05
CA ASP A 331 3.71 5.33 -23.98
C ASP A 331 2.50 5.73 -23.13
N VAL A 332 1.39 4.98 -23.21
CA VAL A 332 0.24 5.19 -22.33
C VAL A 332 0.65 5.15 -20.85
N LYS A 333 1.44 4.15 -20.46
CA LYS A 333 1.91 4.00 -19.06
C LYS A 333 2.99 5.01 -18.69
N ILE A 334 3.79 5.46 -19.66
CA ILE A 334 4.80 6.52 -19.46
C ILE A 334 4.11 7.87 -19.19
N GLU A 335 3.05 8.21 -19.92
CA GLU A 335 2.32 9.46 -19.69
C GLU A 335 1.63 9.48 -18.32
N GLU A 336 1.05 8.35 -17.89
CA GLU A 336 0.53 8.20 -16.52
C GLU A 336 1.63 8.38 -15.47
N MET A 337 2.82 7.82 -15.71
CA MET A 337 3.98 7.96 -14.82
C MET A 337 4.46 9.41 -14.74
N TYR A 338 4.51 10.13 -15.86
CA TYR A 338 4.80 11.56 -15.87
C TYR A 338 3.79 12.34 -15.04
N ALA A 339 2.49 12.09 -15.22
CA ALA A 339 1.45 12.77 -14.47
C ALA A 339 1.63 12.56 -12.95
N LEU A 340 1.93 11.33 -12.53
CA LEU A 340 2.20 11.00 -11.12
C LEU A 340 3.44 11.73 -10.57
N ILE A 341 4.54 11.74 -11.33
CA ILE A 341 5.77 12.42 -10.91
C ILE A 341 5.53 13.93 -10.83
N GLU A 342 4.99 14.55 -11.88
CA GLU A 342 4.74 16.00 -11.93
C GLU A 342 3.79 16.48 -10.82
N ASP A 343 2.76 15.70 -10.47
CA ASP A 343 1.88 16.01 -9.34
C ASP A 343 2.65 16.03 -8.01
N GLN A 344 3.54 15.06 -7.76
CA GLN A 344 4.40 15.09 -6.57
C GLN A 344 5.38 16.26 -6.57
N LEU A 345 6.01 16.54 -7.71
CA LEU A 345 6.91 17.70 -7.87
C LEU A 345 6.16 19.00 -7.55
N GLY A 346 4.95 19.17 -8.09
CA GLY A 346 4.10 20.33 -7.84
C GLY A 346 3.69 20.49 -6.37
N ARG A 347 3.36 19.39 -5.68
CA ARG A 347 3.04 19.40 -4.24
C ARG A 347 4.24 19.85 -3.41
N VAL A 348 5.42 19.35 -3.71
CA VAL A 348 6.66 19.72 -3.00
C VAL A 348 7.00 21.17 -3.30
N GLN A 349 6.96 21.62 -4.55
CA GLN A 349 7.24 23.01 -4.93
C GLN A 349 6.30 24.01 -4.25
N LYS A 350 5.03 23.64 -4.04
CA LYS A 350 4.04 24.49 -3.35
C LYS A 350 4.28 24.56 -1.84
N LYS A 351 4.68 23.45 -1.22
CA LYS A 351 4.80 23.32 0.24
C LYS A 351 6.21 23.69 0.75
N HIS A 352 7.23 23.44 -0.06
CA HIS A 352 8.65 23.57 0.21
C HIS A 352 9.35 24.25 -0.98
N PRO A 353 9.02 25.52 -1.31
CA PRO A 353 9.52 26.21 -2.49
C PRO A 353 11.05 26.40 -2.52
N GLU A 354 11.70 26.29 -1.36
CA GLU A 354 13.15 26.35 -1.16
C GLU A 354 13.88 25.04 -1.53
N GLU A 355 13.17 23.91 -1.57
CA GLU A 355 13.76 22.60 -1.81
C GLU A 355 13.91 22.34 -3.31
N LYS A 356 15.10 21.90 -3.73
CA LYS A 356 15.37 21.46 -5.10
C LYS A 356 15.57 19.97 -5.15
N ILE A 357 14.76 19.29 -5.95
CA ILE A 357 14.89 17.85 -6.15
C ILE A 357 16.11 17.57 -7.01
N SER A 358 17.06 16.83 -6.43
CA SER A 358 18.38 16.58 -7.01
C SER A 358 18.41 15.31 -7.85
N TYR A 359 17.68 14.28 -7.42
CA TYR A 359 17.71 12.96 -8.04
C TYR A 359 16.31 12.35 -8.20
N LEU A 360 16.08 11.68 -9.35
CA LEU A 360 15.00 10.72 -9.57
C LEU A 360 15.60 9.31 -9.49
N VAL A 361 15.20 8.49 -8.53
CA VAL A 361 15.75 7.14 -8.35
C VAL A 361 14.72 6.10 -8.74
N LEU A 362 15.01 5.34 -9.81
CA LEU A 362 14.13 4.28 -10.30
C LEU A 362 14.39 2.96 -9.58
N SER A 363 13.29 2.33 -9.19
CA SER A 363 13.23 1.02 -8.54
C SER A 363 12.14 0.16 -9.19
N GLY A 364 12.12 -1.13 -8.86
CA GLY A 364 11.09 -2.06 -9.29
C GLY A 364 11.38 -2.70 -10.65
N GLY A 365 10.58 -3.73 -10.98
CA GLY A 365 10.73 -4.48 -12.23
C GLY A 365 10.44 -3.64 -13.47
N PHE A 366 9.42 -2.78 -13.43
CA PHE A 366 9.09 -1.88 -14.53
C PHE A 366 10.05 -0.67 -14.57
N GLY A 367 10.52 -0.18 -13.42
CA GLY A 367 11.55 0.86 -13.36
C GLY A 367 12.91 0.41 -13.87
N SER A 368 13.13 -0.91 -13.99
CA SER A 368 14.30 -1.49 -14.66
C SER A 368 14.19 -1.49 -16.20
N SER A 369 13.02 -1.13 -16.75
CA SER A 369 12.80 -1.13 -18.21
C SER A 369 13.74 -0.12 -18.90
N PRO A 370 14.50 -0.55 -19.92
CA PRO A 370 15.33 0.34 -20.72
C PRO A 370 14.53 1.46 -21.40
N TYR A 371 13.30 1.16 -21.85
CA TYR A 371 12.41 2.15 -22.45
C TYR A 371 11.97 3.19 -21.41
N VAL A 372 11.47 2.77 -20.24
CA VAL A 372 11.07 3.69 -19.15
C VAL A 372 12.22 4.61 -18.76
N LYS A 373 13.40 4.04 -18.52
CA LYS A 373 14.60 4.81 -18.17
C LYS A 373 14.90 5.90 -19.20
N ARG A 374 14.90 5.55 -20.49
CA ARG A 374 15.20 6.49 -21.57
C ARG A 374 14.19 7.64 -21.58
N ARG A 375 12.90 7.34 -21.49
CA ARG A 375 11.83 8.36 -21.52
C ARG A 375 11.97 9.33 -20.34
N LEU A 376 12.24 8.81 -19.14
CA LEU A 376 12.49 9.64 -17.96
C LEU A 376 13.77 10.48 -18.08
N LEU A 377 14.86 9.93 -18.63
CA LEU A 377 16.09 10.69 -18.91
C LEU A 377 15.81 11.86 -19.87
N GLU A 378 15.13 11.59 -20.98
CA GLU A 378 14.75 12.61 -21.97
C GLU A 378 13.90 13.72 -21.35
N ARG A 379 13.00 13.36 -20.42
CA ARG A 379 12.07 14.31 -19.78
C ARG A 379 12.72 15.15 -18.68
N TYR A 380 13.60 14.56 -17.87
CA TYR A 380 14.05 15.12 -16.59
C TYR A 380 15.54 15.52 -16.53
N GLU A 381 16.41 14.93 -17.36
CA GLU A 381 17.84 15.30 -17.43
C GLU A 381 18.19 16.28 -18.56
N SER A 382 17.31 16.44 -19.56
CA SER A 382 17.57 17.29 -20.74
C SER A 382 17.66 18.79 -20.38
N GLU A 383 18.51 19.55 -21.09
CA GLU A 383 18.58 21.03 -20.95
C GLU A 383 17.26 21.73 -21.35
N ASN A 384 16.45 21.07 -22.18
CA ASN A 384 15.09 21.50 -22.55
C ASN A 384 14.00 20.84 -21.68
N ALA A 385 14.36 20.25 -20.54
CA ALA A 385 13.41 19.60 -19.65
C ALA A 385 12.27 20.57 -19.30
N SER A 386 11.06 20.25 -19.76
CA SER A 386 9.84 21.02 -19.48
C SER A 386 9.36 20.81 -18.04
N CYS A 387 10.29 20.59 -17.10
CA CYS A 387 10.01 20.30 -15.71
C CYS A 387 10.05 21.61 -14.93
N SER A 388 8.95 21.88 -14.22
CA SER A 388 8.75 23.11 -13.44
C SER A 388 9.78 23.31 -12.32
N SER A 389 10.51 22.25 -11.94
CA SER A 389 11.44 22.21 -10.80
C SER A 389 12.93 22.20 -11.19
N GLY A 390 13.25 22.33 -12.49
CA GLY A 390 14.62 22.31 -13.02
C GLY A 390 15.16 20.91 -13.30
N ALA A 391 16.31 20.83 -13.97
CA ALA A 391 16.94 19.55 -14.33
C ALA A 391 17.32 18.72 -13.09
N MET A 392 17.00 17.43 -13.12
CA MET A 392 17.23 16.46 -12.04
C MET A 392 17.90 15.21 -12.61
N LYS A 393 18.82 14.60 -11.87
CA LYS A 393 19.56 13.42 -12.34
C LYS A 393 18.76 12.15 -12.13
N VAL A 394 18.57 11.35 -13.18
CA VAL A 394 17.88 10.06 -13.13
C VAL A 394 18.89 8.94 -12.86
N LEU A 395 18.66 8.23 -11.76
CA LEU A 395 19.45 7.11 -11.29
C LEU A 395 18.59 5.84 -11.27
N ILE A 396 19.26 4.69 -11.25
CA ILE A 396 18.61 3.40 -10.99
C ILE A 396 19.18 2.86 -9.68
N ALA A 397 18.33 2.27 -8.86
CA ALA A 397 18.74 1.57 -7.65
C ALA A 397 19.70 0.41 -8.02
N GLU A 398 20.60 0.01 -7.12
CA GLU A 398 21.61 -1.02 -7.44
C GLU A 398 20.96 -2.38 -7.78
N GLU A 399 19.92 -2.75 -7.02
CA GLU A 399 19.10 -3.93 -7.26
C GLU A 399 17.61 -3.51 -7.25
N PRO A 400 17.09 -2.96 -8.36
CA PRO A 400 15.74 -2.36 -8.39
C PRO A 400 14.64 -3.33 -7.98
N GLN A 401 14.74 -4.60 -8.37
CA GLN A 401 13.73 -5.60 -8.04
C GLN A 401 13.74 -5.98 -6.56
N LEU A 402 14.87 -5.81 -5.86
CA LEU A 402 15.05 -6.18 -4.46
C LEU A 402 14.89 -4.99 -3.49
N ALA A 403 14.80 -3.77 -4.01
CA ALA A 403 14.80 -2.54 -3.22
C ALA A 403 13.75 -2.54 -2.10
N VAL A 404 12.51 -2.96 -2.40
CA VAL A 404 11.45 -3.04 -1.39
C VAL A 404 11.81 -4.04 -0.29
N VAL A 405 12.14 -5.28 -0.67
CA VAL A 405 12.34 -6.35 0.32
C VAL A 405 13.58 -6.13 1.17
N GLU A 406 14.67 -5.62 0.59
CA GLU A 406 15.86 -5.26 1.34
C GLU A 406 15.65 -4.02 2.20
N GLY A 407 14.92 -3.02 1.68
CA GLY A 407 14.56 -1.81 2.42
C GLY A 407 13.76 -2.10 3.70
N LEU A 408 12.86 -3.08 3.67
CA LEU A 408 12.13 -3.57 4.86
C LEU A 408 13.09 -4.09 5.94
N VAL A 409 14.01 -4.98 5.54
CA VAL A 409 14.98 -5.58 6.46
C VAL A 409 15.93 -4.51 6.99
N MET A 410 16.47 -3.65 6.11
CA MET A 410 17.37 -2.54 6.47
C MET A 410 16.73 -1.61 7.51
N ASN A 411 15.47 -1.22 7.29
CA ASN A 411 14.73 -0.39 8.25
C ASN A 411 14.65 -1.06 9.63
N ARG A 412 14.30 -2.36 9.64
CA ARG A 412 14.09 -3.07 10.90
C ARG A 412 15.39 -3.34 11.65
N ILE A 413 16.44 -3.78 10.96
CA ILE A 413 17.74 -4.03 11.60
C ILE A 413 18.41 -2.74 12.06
N GLN A 414 18.23 -1.61 11.37
CA GLN A 414 18.74 -0.32 11.85
C GLN A 414 18.11 0.06 13.19
N HIS A 415 16.81 -0.17 13.34
CA HIS A 415 16.11 0.05 14.60
C HIS A 415 16.64 -0.90 15.69
N LEU A 416 16.76 -2.19 15.42
CA LEU A 416 17.22 -3.19 16.40
C LEU A 416 18.69 -2.99 16.83
N HIS A 417 19.58 -2.77 15.86
CA HIS A 417 21.02 -2.72 16.11
C HIS A 417 21.51 -1.33 16.55
N ARG A 418 20.88 -0.25 16.06
CA ARG A 418 21.35 1.12 16.31
C ARG A 418 20.36 2.01 17.06
N GLY A 419 19.13 1.55 17.31
CA GLY A 419 18.09 2.37 17.94
C GLY A 419 17.64 3.57 17.07
N VAL A 420 17.90 3.55 15.76
CA VAL A 420 17.57 4.66 14.86
C VAL A 420 16.47 4.27 13.89
N ILE A 421 15.40 5.07 13.89
CA ILE A 421 14.30 4.97 12.93
C ILE A 421 14.63 5.85 11.72
N PRO A 422 14.61 5.33 10.48
CA PRO A 422 14.90 6.13 9.29
C PRO A 422 13.97 7.34 9.11
N PHE A 423 12.68 7.15 9.32
CA PHE A 423 11.68 8.21 9.16
C PHE A 423 11.43 8.93 10.50
N GLY A 424 12.03 10.12 10.65
CA GLY A 424 11.86 10.96 11.85
C GLY A 424 10.51 11.68 11.93
N SER A 425 9.76 11.70 10.83
CA SER A 425 8.38 12.15 10.71
C SER A 425 7.74 11.45 9.50
N ARG A 426 6.41 11.49 9.41
CA ARG A 426 5.62 10.95 8.30
C ARG A 426 4.60 11.96 7.82
N CYS A 427 4.35 12.01 6.53
CA CYS A 427 3.24 12.76 5.95
C CYS A 427 2.09 11.78 5.68
N SER A 428 1.00 11.90 6.44
CA SER A 428 -0.16 11.00 6.27
C SER A 428 -0.85 11.26 4.93
N PRO A 429 -1.20 10.22 4.14
CA PRO A 429 -1.95 10.38 2.89
C PRO A 429 -3.45 10.62 3.11
N VAL A 430 -3.95 10.47 4.34
CA VAL A 430 -5.35 10.69 4.72
C VAL A 430 -5.46 11.45 6.04
N SER A 431 -6.60 12.10 6.25
CA SER A 431 -6.90 12.79 7.51
C SER A 431 -7.61 11.84 8.48
N TYR A 432 -7.26 11.90 9.76
CA TYR A 432 -7.89 11.12 10.83
C TYR A 432 -8.46 12.05 11.89
N GLY A 433 -9.71 11.84 12.27
CA GLY A 433 -10.44 12.65 13.24
C GLY A 433 -11.11 11.79 14.30
N ILE A 434 -11.56 12.46 15.36
CA ILE A 434 -12.40 11.86 16.39
C ILE A 434 -13.79 12.47 16.33
N LEU A 435 -14.81 11.62 16.44
CA LEU A 435 -16.19 12.05 16.58
C LEU A 435 -16.44 12.54 18.01
N CYS A 436 -16.97 13.76 18.15
CA CYS A 436 -17.23 14.36 19.45
C CYS A 436 -18.36 15.40 19.43
N ASP A 437 -18.82 15.77 20.62
CA ASP A 437 -19.75 16.88 20.82
C ASP A 437 -18.95 18.17 21.10
N LYS A 438 -19.16 19.22 20.30
CA LYS A 438 -18.52 20.53 20.51
C LYS A 438 -19.49 21.53 21.12
N ALA A 439 -19.01 22.41 22.00
CA ALA A 439 -19.85 23.47 22.57
C ALA A 439 -20.47 24.32 21.45
N TYR A 440 -21.77 24.57 21.51
CA TYR A 440 -22.49 25.25 20.44
C TYR A 440 -21.98 26.68 20.23
N LYS A 441 -21.68 27.00 18.97
CA LYS A 441 -21.24 28.33 18.53
C LYS A 441 -22.14 28.74 17.36
N PRO A 442 -23.00 29.77 17.50
CA PRO A 442 -23.95 30.15 16.46
C PRO A 442 -23.32 30.45 15.09
N ARG A 443 -22.09 30.97 15.05
CA ARG A 443 -21.38 31.29 13.80
C ARG A 443 -20.93 30.06 12.99
N ILE A 444 -20.84 28.90 13.63
CA ILE A 444 -20.23 27.69 13.04
C ILE A 444 -21.29 26.59 12.92
N HIS A 445 -22.14 26.42 13.94
CA HIS A 445 -23.06 25.28 14.04
C HIS A 445 -24.52 25.63 13.74
N LEU A 446 -24.79 26.78 13.08
CA LEU A 446 -26.15 27.17 12.77
C LEU A 446 -26.83 26.11 11.89
N GLY A 447 -28.01 25.64 12.30
CA GLY A 447 -28.76 24.62 11.56
C GLY A 447 -28.29 23.18 11.81
N GLN A 448 -27.22 22.97 12.57
CA GLN A 448 -26.74 21.62 12.90
C GLN A 448 -27.54 21.01 14.07
N PRO A 449 -27.57 19.66 14.19
CA PRO A 449 -28.16 18.98 15.33
C PRO A 449 -27.47 19.37 16.65
N VAL A 450 -28.27 19.60 17.70
CA VAL A 450 -27.77 20.02 19.01
C VAL A 450 -28.36 19.20 20.15
N ARG A 451 -27.60 19.07 21.23
CA ARG A 451 -27.98 18.41 22.47
C ARG A 451 -27.73 19.32 23.66
N TYR A 452 -28.73 19.47 24.52
CA TYR A 452 -28.59 20.15 25.81
C TYR A 452 -28.03 19.19 26.87
N ASP A 453 -27.05 19.64 27.66
CA ASP A 453 -26.48 18.89 28.77
C ASP A 453 -26.90 19.49 30.11
N ALA A 454 -27.79 18.79 30.83
CA ALA A 454 -28.31 19.25 32.12
C ALA A 454 -27.24 19.36 33.23
N ARG A 455 -26.08 18.70 33.08
CA ARG A 455 -25.00 18.68 34.08
C ARG A 455 -24.28 20.02 34.18
N ASP A 456 -24.14 20.73 33.05
CA ASP A 456 -23.50 22.05 32.98
C ASP A 456 -24.36 23.15 32.33
N LYS A 457 -25.59 22.82 31.92
CA LYS A 457 -26.56 23.73 31.29
C LYS A 457 -26.07 24.35 29.98
N LYS A 458 -25.28 23.60 29.20
CA LYS A 458 -24.77 24.05 27.91
C LYS A 458 -25.39 23.26 26.75
N ILE A 459 -25.46 23.91 25.60
CA ILE A 459 -25.85 23.29 24.33
C ILE A 459 -24.57 22.88 23.61
N TYR A 460 -24.59 21.67 23.06
CA TYR A 460 -23.51 21.10 22.27
C TYR A 460 -24.02 20.78 20.87
N ALA A 461 -23.24 21.09 19.84
CA ALA A 461 -23.45 20.54 18.50
C ALA A 461 -22.93 19.09 18.52
N VAL A 462 -23.76 18.17 18.05
CA VAL A 462 -23.46 16.72 18.08
C VAL A 462 -22.80 16.27 16.78
N ASP A 463 -22.17 15.10 16.83
CA ASP A 463 -21.54 14.43 15.67
C ASP A 463 -20.52 15.29 14.93
N GLN A 464 -19.78 16.11 15.68
CA GLN A 464 -18.74 16.98 15.15
C GLN A 464 -17.43 16.21 15.01
N ILE A 465 -16.71 16.48 13.93
CA ILE A 465 -15.41 15.89 13.69
C ILE A 465 -14.33 16.81 14.24
N ASP A 466 -13.40 16.23 15.00
CA ASP A 466 -12.24 16.94 15.51
C ASP A 466 -10.95 16.30 14.98
N TRP A 467 -10.51 16.78 13.82
CA TRP A 467 -9.32 16.32 13.09
C TRP A 467 -8.06 16.35 13.96
N ILE A 468 -7.33 15.24 13.98
CA ILE A 468 -6.10 15.03 14.77
C ILE A 468 -4.90 15.05 13.85
N ILE A 469 -5.00 14.27 12.78
CA ILE A 469 -4.04 14.23 11.69
C ILE A 469 -4.75 14.80 10.48
N ILE A 470 -4.09 15.73 9.81
CA ILE A 470 -4.53 16.30 8.53
C ILE A 470 -3.58 15.76 7.46
N GLN A 471 -4.15 15.37 6.32
CA GLN A 471 -3.40 14.89 5.15
C GLN A 471 -2.22 15.83 4.82
N GLY A 472 -1.05 15.24 4.56
CA GLY A 472 0.18 15.96 4.24
C GLY A 472 0.86 16.64 5.43
N GLY A 473 0.25 16.61 6.63
CA GLY A 473 0.85 17.10 7.87
C GLY A 473 1.94 16.16 8.39
N ALA A 474 3.05 16.74 8.86
CA ALA A 474 4.13 15.97 9.48
C ALA A 474 3.68 15.39 10.83
N THR A 475 3.82 14.08 10.98
CA THR A 475 3.45 13.31 12.16
C THR A 475 4.71 12.63 12.72
N PRO A 476 5.10 12.88 13.98
CA PRO A 476 6.27 12.23 14.55
C PRO A 476 6.00 10.73 14.81
N PRO A 477 7.05 9.89 14.88
CA PRO A 477 6.93 8.47 15.23
C PRO A 477 6.27 8.23 16.59
N THR A 478 6.35 9.20 17.49
CA THR A 478 5.70 9.16 18.80
C THR A 478 4.18 9.35 18.71
N GLY A 479 3.65 9.86 17.59
CA GLY A 479 2.24 10.13 17.37
C GLY A 479 1.79 11.54 17.78
N ILE A 480 0.57 11.90 17.39
CA ILE A 480 -0.07 13.18 17.73
C ILE A 480 -1.02 12.96 18.91
N SER A 481 -0.83 13.76 19.95
CA SER A 481 -1.65 13.69 21.16
C SER A 481 -2.80 14.68 21.11
N LYS A 482 -3.97 14.24 21.55
CA LYS A 482 -5.13 15.11 21.72
C LYS A 482 -5.78 14.88 23.07
N ARG A 483 -6.09 15.99 23.73
CA ARG A 483 -6.68 15.97 25.07
C ARG A 483 -8.19 15.94 24.99
N PHE A 484 -8.76 15.06 25.77
CA PHE A 484 -10.19 14.87 25.86
C PHE A 484 -10.68 15.10 27.27
N ASN A 485 -11.86 15.71 27.33
CA ASN A 485 -12.59 15.91 28.56
C ASN A 485 -13.93 15.19 28.43
N LYS A 486 -14.17 14.17 29.27
CA LYS A 486 -15.45 13.46 29.29
C LYS A 486 -16.16 13.64 30.61
N LYS A 487 -17.48 13.86 30.52
CA LYS A 487 -18.40 13.81 31.65
C LYS A 487 -19.04 12.42 31.72
N VAL A 488 -18.76 11.68 32.78
CA VAL A 488 -19.24 10.30 32.98
C VAL A 488 -20.28 10.28 34.09
N ASP A 489 -21.41 9.62 33.85
CA ASP A 489 -22.42 9.38 34.87
C ASP A 489 -21.83 8.44 35.94
N PRO A 490 -21.99 8.72 37.25
CA PRO A 490 -21.51 7.83 38.31
C PRO A 490 -21.96 6.38 38.17
N LYS A 491 -23.14 6.12 37.59
CA LYS A 491 -23.67 4.77 37.37
C LYS A 491 -22.94 4.00 36.26
N ARG A 492 -22.24 4.72 35.36
CA ARG A 492 -21.57 4.18 34.17
C ARG A 492 -20.05 4.33 34.24
N ILE A 493 -19.50 4.54 35.43
CA ILE A 493 -18.07 4.80 35.61
C ILE A 493 -17.17 3.60 35.27
N GLN A 494 -17.73 2.38 35.35
CA GLN A 494 -17.05 1.13 34.99
C GLN A 494 -17.22 0.76 33.51
N GLU A 495 -18.08 1.47 32.76
CA GLU A 495 -18.25 1.20 31.33
C GLU A 495 -17.05 1.75 30.54
N PRO A 496 -16.53 1.01 29.55
CA PRO A 496 -15.46 1.51 28.71
C PRO A 496 -15.93 2.73 27.92
N TRP A 497 -15.04 3.70 27.77
CA TRP A 497 -15.32 4.85 26.94
C TRP A 497 -15.10 4.50 25.47
N LYS A 498 -16.21 4.38 24.75
CA LYS A 498 -16.26 4.30 23.28
C LYS A 498 -15.99 5.65 22.61
N VAL A 499 -15.02 5.66 21.70
CA VAL A 499 -14.66 6.80 20.85
C VAL A 499 -14.68 6.32 19.40
N GLU A 500 -15.42 7.00 18.54
CA GLU A 500 -15.38 6.71 17.12
C GLU A 500 -14.26 7.51 16.45
N ILE A 501 -13.40 6.81 15.73
CA ILE A 501 -12.42 7.40 14.82
C ILE A 501 -13.03 7.49 13.44
N VAL A 502 -12.76 8.60 12.77
CA VAL A 502 -13.20 8.84 11.41
C VAL A 502 -12.00 9.15 10.52
N MET A 503 -12.14 8.90 9.23
CA MET A 503 -11.15 9.25 8.23
C MET A 503 -11.76 10.04 7.07
N SER A 504 -10.93 10.80 6.37
CA SER A 504 -11.29 11.45 5.10
C SER A 504 -10.12 11.43 4.15
N THR A 505 -10.42 11.15 2.88
CA THR A 505 -9.50 11.25 1.74
C THR A 505 -9.58 12.60 1.04
N LEU A 506 -10.45 13.50 1.50
CA LEU A 506 -10.56 14.85 0.95
C LEU A 506 -9.35 15.70 1.34
N ALA A 507 -9.02 16.64 0.44
CA ALA A 507 -8.00 17.65 0.68
C ALA A 507 -8.32 18.48 1.95
N PRO A 508 -7.30 18.99 2.68
CA PRO A 508 -7.47 19.72 3.92
C PRO A 508 -8.52 20.84 3.90
N GLU A 509 -8.65 21.54 2.77
CA GLU A 509 -9.56 22.67 2.58
C GLU A 509 -11.04 22.25 2.44
N ARG A 510 -11.29 20.96 2.19
CA ARG A 510 -12.62 20.38 1.99
C ARG A 510 -13.01 19.40 3.10
N LEU A 511 -12.25 19.37 4.21
CA LEU A 511 -12.55 18.46 5.31
C LEU A 511 -13.91 18.81 5.95
N PRO A 512 -14.81 17.81 6.10
CA PRO A 512 -16.10 18.05 6.73
C PRO A 512 -15.94 18.38 8.22
N GLN A 513 -16.92 19.10 8.76
CA GLN A 513 -16.95 19.47 10.18
C GLN A 513 -17.92 18.58 10.97
N ASN A 514 -18.92 18.01 10.31
CA ASN A 514 -19.91 17.12 10.88
C ASN A 514 -19.93 15.78 10.13
N MET A 515 -20.32 14.70 10.80
CA MET A 515 -20.46 13.38 10.16
C MET A 515 -21.63 13.26 9.18
N ALA A 516 -22.60 14.17 9.25
CA ALA A 516 -23.66 14.26 8.25
C ALA A 516 -23.20 14.95 6.96
N ASP A 517 -22.05 15.64 6.99
CA ASP A 517 -21.46 16.22 5.78
C ASP A 517 -20.78 15.10 4.97
N ASP A 518 -20.85 15.20 3.64
CA ASP A 518 -20.20 14.24 2.76
C ASP A 518 -18.66 14.30 2.90
N GLY A 519 -18.02 13.13 2.78
CA GLY A 519 -16.55 13.03 2.69
C GLY A 519 -15.82 12.60 3.96
N ALA A 520 -16.53 12.24 5.04
CA ALA A 520 -15.95 11.53 6.18
C ALA A 520 -16.57 10.14 6.37
N GLU A 521 -15.74 9.19 6.78
CA GLU A 521 -16.16 7.82 7.05
C GLU A 521 -15.77 7.38 8.45
N ARG A 522 -16.60 6.55 9.08
CA ARG A 522 -16.24 5.86 10.32
C ARG A 522 -15.19 4.79 10.00
N LEU A 523 -14.11 4.82 10.78
CA LEU A 523 -12.96 3.95 10.60
C LEU A 523 -12.92 2.82 11.63
N CYS A 524 -13.02 3.16 12.90
CA CYS A 524 -13.03 2.20 14.00
C CYS A 524 -13.64 2.80 15.27
N GLU A 525 -14.11 1.94 16.17
CA GLU A 525 -14.46 2.29 17.54
C GLU A 525 -13.32 1.87 18.48
N ILE A 526 -12.83 2.83 19.27
CA ILE A 526 -11.87 2.62 20.34
C ILE A 526 -12.63 2.52 21.65
N SER A 527 -12.46 1.42 22.38
CA SER A 527 -12.93 1.26 23.75
C SER A 527 -11.80 1.52 24.74
N ILE A 528 -11.91 2.60 25.50
CA ILE A 528 -10.91 3.08 26.47
C ILE A 528 -11.37 2.70 27.88
N PHE A 529 -10.62 1.84 28.54
CA PHE A 529 -10.84 1.51 29.95
C PHE A 529 -10.23 2.62 30.82
N THR A 530 -11.02 3.17 31.75
CA THR A 530 -10.61 4.36 32.54
C THR A 530 -10.39 4.05 34.01
N ASP A 531 -10.24 2.78 34.37
CA ASP A 531 -10.11 2.32 35.75
C ASP A 531 -8.97 3.03 36.49
N ASP A 532 -7.82 3.16 35.84
CA ASP A 532 -6.60 3.77 36.38
C ASP A 532 -6.45 5.27 36.11
N VAL A 533 -7.49 5.91 35.57
CA VAL A 533 -7.43 7.34 35.21
C VAL A 533 -7.99 8.18 36.35
N GLY A 534 -7.32 9.28 36.70
CA GLY A 534 -7.81 10.24 37.71
C GLY A 534 -9.20 10.82 37.36
N LYS A 535 -10.17 10.66 38.27
CA LYS A 535 -11.57 11.10 38.09
C LYS A 535 -11.93 12.16 39.12
N LYS A 536 -12.46 13.31 38.68
CA LYS A 536 -12.92 14.37 39.60
C LYS A 536 -14.44 14.43 39.63
N GLN A 537 -15.04 14.07 40.76
CA GLN A 537 -16.49 14.19 40.93
C GLN A 537 -16.93 15.66 41.00
N LYS A 538 -18.02 15.99 40.32
CA LYS A 538 -18.63 17.32 40.24
C LYS A 538 -20.11 17.24 40.62
N ASN A 539 -20.65 18.34 41.13
CA ASN A 539 -22.03 18.46 41.62
C ASN A 539 -22.44 17.40 42.66
N HIS A 540 -21.51 16.90 43.47
CA HIS A 540 -21.77 15.83 44.46
C HIS A 540 -22.31 16.32 45.82
N ARG A 541 -22.30 17.63 46.07
CA ARG A 541 -22.75 18.20 47.36
C ARG A 541 -24.26 18.37 47.34
N TRP A 542 -24.89 18.18 48.50
CA TRP A 542 -26.34 18.18 48.69
C TRP A 542 -27.06 19.43 48.18
N TYR A 543 -26.39 20.60 48.18
CA TYR A 543 -26.94 21.87 47.70
C TYR A 543 -26.79 22.08 46.18
N HIS A 544 -26.18 21.13 45.45
CA HIS A 544 -26.16 21.17 43.99
C HIS A 544 -27.42 20.51 43.42
N TYR A 545 -28.35 21.33 42.92
CA TYR A 545 -29.54 20.85 42.19
C TYR A 545 -29.24 20.18 40.83
N ARG A 546 -27.97 20.14 40.41
CA ARG A 546 -27.57 19.58 39.12
C ARG A 546 -27.15 18.12 39.28
N PRO A 547 -27.36 17.25 38.29
CA PRO A 547 -26.88 15.88 38.35
C PRO A 547 -25.37 15.81 38.61
N SER A 548 -24.95 14.91 39.50
CA SER A 548 -23.54 14.63 39.76
C SER A 548 -22.90 13.87 38.59
N TYR A 549 -21.63 14.14 38.33
CA TYR A 549 -20.88 13.46 37.27
C TYR A 549 -19.39 13.42 37.60
N TYR A 550 -18.68 12.47 37.02
CA TYR A 550 -17.22 12.45 37.00
C TYR A 550 -16.70 13.20 35.79
N PHE A 551 -15.75 14.10 36.04
CA PHE A 551 -14.99 14.77 35.00
C PHE A 551 -13.66 14.05 34.85
N VAL A 552 -13.47 13.40 33.70
CA VAL A 552 -12.30 12.60 33.36
C VAL A 552 -11.52 13.34 32.28
N LYS A 553 -10.22 13.53 32.53
CA LYS A 553 -9.29 14.16 31.57
C LYS A 553 -8.32 13.10 31.07
N LEU A 554 -8.24 12.95 29.75
CA LEU A 554 -7.47 11.90 29.11
C LEU A 554 -6.68 12.50 27.96
N GLU A 555 -5.52 11.92 27.66
CA GLU A 555 -4.76 12.23 26.46
C GLU A 555 -4.72 10.97 25.60
N ILE A 556 -5.35 11.03 24.42
CA ILE A 556 -5.28 9.95 23.42
C ILE A 556 -4.20 10.36 22.44
N ARG A 557 -3.23 9.48 22.24
CA ARG A 557 -2.17 9.66 21.26
C ARG A 557 -2.43 8.75 20.07
N ALA A 558 -2.64 9.34 18.90
CA ALA A 558 -2.75 8.63 17.64
C ALA A 558 -1.34 8.48 17.04
N VAL A 559 -0.85 7.24 16.97
CA VAL A 559 0.45 6.89 16.41
C VAL A 559 0.25 6.35 15.01
N ILE A 560 0.76 7.07 14.02
CA ILE A 560 0.79 6.62 12.63
C ILE A 560 2.11 5.89 12.40
N GLY A 561 2.06 4.57 12.31
CA GLY A 561 3.16 3.81 11.73
C GLY A 561 3.07 3.82 10.21
N SER A 562 4.06 3.21 9.56
CA SER A 562 4.11 3.08 8.10
C SER A 562 2.87 2.43 7.50
N ALA A 563 2.39 1.37 8.17
CA ALA A 563 1.27 0.57 7.69
C ALA A 563 0.15 0.39 8.73
N ASN A 564 0.26 0.99 9.90
CA ASN A 564 -0.73 0.84 10.96
C ASN A 564 -1.11 2.18 11.60
N LEU A 565 -2.32 2.23 12.13
CA LEU A 565 -2.79 3.32 12.99
C LEU A 565 -3.05 2.71 14.36
N GLN A 566 -2.28 3.17 15.35
CA GLN A 566 -2.38 2.72 16.73
C GLN A 566 -2.81 3.88 17.63
N PHE A 567 -3.46 3.54 18.73
CA PHE A 567 -3.91 4.51 19.71
C PHE A 567 -3.35 4.15 21.07
N GLN A 568 -2.81 5.13 21.77
CA GLN A 568 -2.23 4.96 23.09
C GLN A 568 -2.90 5.90 24.09
N LEU A 569 -3.09 5.42 25.31
CA LEU A 569 -3.63 6.21 26.41
C LEU A 569 -2.50 6.76 27.28
N TRP A 570 -2.52 8.06 27.52
CA TRP A 570 -1.54 8.76 28.35
C TRP A 570 -2.25 9.51 29.48
N ASP A 571 -1.63 9.50 30.65
CA ASP A 571 -2.08 10.29 31.80
C ASP A 571 -1.64 11.76 31.67
N THR A 572 -2.14 12.62 32.57
CA THR A 572 -1.77 14.04 32.58
C THR A 572 -0.34 14.33 33.01
N ASN A 573 0.38 13.33 33.53
CA ASN A 573 1.77 13.42 33.94
C ASN A 573 2.73 12.95 32.82
N GLY A 574 2.19 12.53 31.68
CA GLY A 574 2.98 12.06 30.55
C GLY A 574 3.44 10.61 30.69
N CYS A 575 2.78 9.79 31.51
CA CYS A 575 3.00 8.36 31.62
C CYS A 575 1.99 7.59 30.74
N ARG A 576 2.48 6.61 29.98
CA ARG A 576 1.61 5.69 29.22
C ARG A 576 0.86 4.82 30.23
N ILE A 577 -0.46 4.83 30.15
CA ILE A 577 -1.30 3.94 30.97
C ILE A 577 -1.25 2.56 30.32
N ARG A 578 -1.00 1.52 31.11
CA ARG A 578 -1.04 0.10 30.69
C ARG A 578 -1.88 -0.65 31.71
N THR A 579 -2.90 -1.38 31.27
CA THR A 579 -3.67 -2.30 32.12
C THR A 579 -2.91 -3.62 32.29
N SER A 580 -3.01 -4.25 33.45
CA SER A 580 -2.35 -5.54 33.72
C SER A 580 -2.91 -6.63 32.79
N GLY A 581 -2.12 -7.04 31.79
CA GLY A 581 -2.40 -8.18 30.90
C GLY A 581 -3.10 -7.87 29.58
N HIS A 582 -3.42 -6.61 29.26
CA HIS A 582 -4.02 -6.22 27.97
C HIS A 582 -3.81 -4.73 27.68
N ASP A 583 -3.84 -4.35 26.39
CA ASP A 583 -3.81 -2.94 25.96
C ASP A 583 -5.07 -2.21 26.48
N PRO A 584 -4.96 -1.05 27.16
CA PRO A 584 -6.13 -0.31 27.67
C PRO A 584 -7.06 0.23 26.57
N ILE A 585 -6.66 0.06 25.31
CA ILE A 585 -7.43 0.41 24.14
C ILE A 585 -7.73 -0.86 23.34
N ALA A 586 -9.02 -1.20 23.25
CA ALA A 586 -9.50 -2.18 22.27
C ALA A 586 -10.00 -1.44 21.02
N VAL A 587 -9.47 -1.80 19.84
CA VAL A 587 -9.89 -1.22 18.56
C VAL A 587 -10.80 -2.20 17.83
N LYS A 588 -12.01 -1.77 17.52
CA LYS A 588 -12.95 -2.48 16.65
C LYS A 588 -13.00 -1.77 15.30
N TRP A 589 -12.34 -2.33 14.30
CA TRP A 589 -12.37 -1.80 12.93
C TRP A 589 -13.74 -1.97 12.30
N GLU A 590 -14.18 -0.98 11.54
CA GLU A 590 -15.30 -1.14 10.63
C GLU A 590 -14.90 -2.10 9.49
N PRO A 591 -15.84 -2.89 8.93
CA PRO A 591 -15.56 -3.70 7.76
C PRO A 591 -15.04 -2.84 6.60
N VAL A 592 -14.13 -3.38 5.79
CA VAL A 592 -13.75 -2.76 4.52
C VAL A 592 -15.01 -2.68 3.67
N LYS A 593 -15.40 -1.45 3.28
CA LYS A 593 -16.50 -1.27 2.35
C LYS A 593 -16.07 -1.83 1.01
N VAL A 594 -16.74 -2.90 0.59
CA VAL A 594 -16.73 -3.33 -0.80
C VAL A 594 -17.88 -2.59 -1.44
N ASP A 595 -17.63 -1.82 -2.50
CA ASP A 595 -18.70 -1.29 -3.33
C ASP A 595 -19.46 -2.47 -3.94
N VAL A 596 -20.48 -2.94 -3.24
CA VAL A 596 -21.43 -3.90 -3.78
C VAL A 596 -22.31 -3.09 -4.72
N GLY A 597 -21.97 -3.09 -6.00
CA GLY A 597 -22.86 -2.63 -7.06
C GLY A 597 -24.16 -3.42 -6.98
N GLY A 598 -25.15 -2.84 -6.30
CA GLY A 598 -26.37 -3.53 -5.93
C GLY A 598 -27.28 -2.61 -5.11
N GLY A 599 -27.62 -1.45 -5.68
CA GLY A 599 -28.55 -0.50 -5.08
C GLY A 599 -29.57 -0.03 -6.10
N ASN A 600 -30.77 -0.60 -6.01
CA ASN A 600 -32.00 -0.11 -6.63
C ASN A 600 -32.03 1.42 -6.67
N ILE A 601 -32.07 1.99 -7.87
CA ILE A 601 -32.53 3.36 -8.07
C ILE A 601 -34.04 3.32 -7.76
N GLN A 602 -34.40 3.66 -6.52
CA GLN A 602 -35.78 4.00 -6.19
C GLN A 602 -36.17 5.22 -7.00
N ASN A 603 -37.23 5.03 -7.78
CA ASN A 603 -37.96 6.03 -8.57
C ASN A 603 -38.08 7.38 -7.85
N GLY A 604 -37.25 8.35 -8.26
CA GLY A 604 -37.52 9.77 -8.10
C GLY A 604 -38.17 10.29 -9.38
N ASN A 605 -39.45 10.64 -9.31
CA ASN A 605 -40.24 11.25 -10.37
C ASN A 605 -39.49 12.38 -11.11
N ILE A 606 -39.26 12.21 -12.41
CA ILE A 606 -39.01 13.33 -13.33
C ILE A 606 -39.93 13.15 -14.56
N ALA A 607 -40.70 14.21 -14.80
CA ALA A 607 -41.71 14.30 -15.83
C ALA A 607 -41.15 14.11 -17.24
N LYS A 608 -41.88 13.37 -18.07
CA LYS A 608 -41.65 13.23 -19.51
C LYS A 608 -41.61 14.61 -20.18
N LYS A 609 -40.53 14.90 -20.90
CA LYS A 609 -40.58 15.68 -22.15
C LYS A 609 -39.77 14.95 -23.21
N ASN A 610 -40.43 14.79 -24.35
CA ASN A 610 -39.92 14.23 -25.59
C ASN A 610 -39.04 15.25 -26.29
N ASP A 611 -37.81 14.88 -26.63
CA ASP A 611 -37.11 15.32 -27.83
C ASP A 611 -35.98 14.34 -28.15
N GLY A 612 -36.18 13.57 -29.21
CA GLY A 612 -35.18 12.63 -29.70
C GLY A 612 -34.00 13.38 -30.30
N THR A 613 -32.82 13.21 -29.71
CA THR A 613 -31.52 13.37 -30.38
C THR A 613 -30.47 12.56 -29.62
N PRO A 614 -29.67 11.70 -30.28
CA PRO A 614 -28.63 10.94 -29.63
C PRO A 614 -27.38 11.81 -29.40
N LEU A 615 -26.91 11.86 -28.16
CA LEU A 615 -25.61 12.42 -27.77
C LEU A 615 -24.53 11.35 -27.92
N GLU A 616 -23.47 11.73 -28.63
CA GLU A 616 -22.19 11.02 -28.75
C GLU A 616 -21.54 10.85 -27.36
N LEU A 617 -20.92 9.69 -27.13
CA LEU A 617 -20.23 9.32 -25.90
C LEU A 617 -18.72 9.55 -26.06
N GLU A 618 -18.14 10.36 -25.17
CA GLU A 618 -16.72 10.30 -24.77
C GLU A 618 -16.48 9.14 -23.79
#